data_AF-A0ABD0R2G8-F1
#
_entry.id   AF-A0ABD0R2G8-F1
#
_cell.length_a   1.000
_cell.length_b   1.000
_cell.length_c   1.000
_cell.angle_alpha   90.00
_cell.angle_beta   90.00
_cell.angle_gamma   90.00
#
_symmetry.space_group_name_H-M   'P 1'
#
loop_
_entity.id
_entity.type
_entity.pdbx_description
1 polymer ?
#
loop_
_entity_poly.entity_id
_entity_poly.type
_entity_poly.pdbx_seq_one_letter_code
_entity_poly.pdbx_strand_id
1 'polypeptide(L)' 'TDSTVTITCADRKWNKQVSCEPVDCGLPDKYHVHPAHFDFPEGTTYGKKSTFQCKEPAQLV' A
#
# COMPACT_ATOMS: atom_id res chain seq x y z
N THR A 1 7.35 1.18 10.24
CA THR A 1 7.13 1.48 11.67
C THR A 1 6.01 0.59 12.14
N ASP A 2 6.27 -0.34 13.05
CA ASP A 2 5.21 -1.16 13.64
C ASP A 2 4.39 -0.30 14.59
N SER A 3 3.12 -0.10 14.27
CA SER A 3 2.21 0.76 15.02
C SER A 3 1.52 -0.07 16.11
N THR A 4 1.94 0.06 17.36
CA THR A 4 1.29 -0.64 18.49
C THR A 4 0.27 0.26 19.17
N VAL A 5 -0.93 -0.25 19.43
CA VAL A 5 -1.98 0.44 20.20
C VAL A 5 -2.36 -0.38 21.43
N THR A 6 -2.36 0.26 22.61
CA THR A 6 -2.87 -0.33 23.85
C THR A 6 -4.36 -0.08 24.00
N ILE A 7 -5.09 -1.15 24.33
CA ILE A 7 -6.53 -1.16 24.61
C ILE A 7 -6.79 -1.69 26.02
N THR A 8 -7.76 -1.09 26.69
CA THR A 8 -8.09 -1.36 28.09
C THR A 8 -9.55 -1.80 28.19
N CYS A 9 -9.79 -2.87 28.94
CA CYS A 9 -11.15 -3.32 29.26
C CYS A 9 -11.61 -2.58 30.52
N ALA A 10 -12.73 -1.86 30.41
CA ALA A 10 -13.40 -1.20 31.52
C ALA A 10 -14.92 -1.47 31.42
N ASP A 11 -15.58 -1.74 32.53
CA ASP A 11 -17.03 -1.94 32.59
C ASP A 11 -17.57 -2.97 31.58
N ARG A 12 -16.83 -4.08 31.41
CA ARG A 12 -17.13 -5.19 30.47
C ARG A 12 -17.09 -4.79 28.99
N LYS A 13 -16.51 -3.65 28.64
CA LYS A 13 -16.32 -3.20 27.26
C LYS A 13 -14.88 -2.76 27.01
N TRP A 14 -14.42 -2.94 25.77
CA TRP A 14 -13.16 -2.37 25.33
C TRP A 14 -13.31 -0.86 25.10
N ASN A 15 -12.31 -0.08 25.52
CA ASN A 15 -12.33 1.37 25.40
C ASN A 15 -12.17 1.90 23.97
N LYS A 16 -11.76 1.06 23.01
CA LYS A 16 -11.59 1.41 21.60
C LYS A 16 -11.96 0.24 20.69
N GLN A 17 -12.43 0.57 19.49
CA GLN A 17 -12.52 -0.37 18.37
C GLN A 17 -11.26 -0.19 17.51
N VAL A 18 -10.57 -1.29 17.20
CA VAL A 18 -9.34 -1.29 16.38
C VAL A 18 -9.46 -2.33 15.27
N SER A 19 -8.91 -2.02 14.09
CA SER A 19 -8.68 -2.99 13.02
C SER A 19 -7.25 -2.87 12.51
N CYS A 20 -6.68 -4.00 12.10
CA CYS A 20 -5.36 -4.06 11.50
C CYS A 20 -5.54 -4.17 9.99
N GLU A 21 -5.48 -3.04 9.29
CA GLU A 21 -5.57 -3.01 7.84
C GLU A 21 -4.18 -3.18 7.20
N PRO A 22 -4.10 -3.82 6.03
CA PRO A 22 -2.86 -3.86 5.26
C PRO A 22 -2.32 -2.46 4.99
N VAL A 23 -1.02 -2.28 5.19
CA VAL A 23 -0.33 -1.01 4.90
C VAL A 23 -0.45 -0.70 3.41
N ASP A 24 -0.81 0.53 3.07
CA ASP A 24 -0.76 1.01 1.68
C ASP A 24 0.67 1.45 1.34
N CYS A 25 1.27 0.80 0.34
CA CYS A 25 2.60 1.15 -0.16
C CYS A 25 2.59 2.47 -0.96
N GLY A 26 1.41 2.93 -1.38
CA GLY A 26 1.22 4.05 -2.28
C GLY A 26 1.65 3.73 -3.72
N LEU A 27 1.62 4.76 -4.57
CA LEU A 27 2.08 4.65 -5.94
C LEU A 27 3.61 4.54 -5.97
N PRO A 28 4.20 3.66 -6.81
CA PRO A 28 5.63 3.63 -7.08
C PRO A 28 6.10 5.01 -7.48
N ASP A 29 7.23 5.45 -6.91
CA ASP A 29 7.74 6.78 -7.20
C ASP A 29 8.08 6.89 -8.69
N LYS A 30 7.43 7.87 -9.34
CA LYS A 30 7.50 8.17 -10.77
C LYS A 30 8.93 8.37 -11.29
N TYR A 31 9.92 8.63 -10.43
CA TYR A 31 11.31 8.78 -10.86
C TYR A 31 12.05 7.44 -11.06
N HIS A 32 11.53 6.32 -10.55
CA HIS A 32 12.17 5.01 -10.70
C HIS A 32 11.90 4.39 -12.08
N VAL A 33 10.71 4.61 -12.63
CA VAL A 33 10.34 4.11 -13.96
C VAL A 33 9.55 5.18 -14.72
N HIS A 34 10.26 5.89 -15.60
CA HIS A 34 9.67 6.93 -16.43
C HIS A 34 10.34 6.98 -17.81
N PRO A 35 9.58 7.15 -18.91
CA PRO A 35 8.12 7.26 -18.96
C PRO A 35 7.45 5.87 -18.95
N ALA A 36 6.48 5.66 -18.07
CA ALA A 36 5.74 4.40 -17.97
C ALA A 36 4.25 4.59 -17.62
N HIS A 37 3.43 3.62 -18.00
CA HIS A 37 2.10 3.37 -17.46
C HIS A 37 2.21 2.41 -16.29
N PHE A 38 1.47 2.67 -15.23
CA PHE A 38 1.37 1.77 -14.09
C PHE A 38 -0.07 1.25 -13.96
N ASP A 39 -0.20 -0.01 -13.59
CA ASP A 39 -1.48 -0.68 -13.35
C ASP A 39 -1.49 -1.29 -11.94
N PHE A 40 -2.63 -1.09 -11.26
CA PHE A 40 -2.88 -1.49 -9.86
C PHE A 40 -4.24 -2.18 -9.76
N PRO A 41 -4.42 -3.34 -10.42
CA PRO A 41 -5.75 -3.95 -10.56
C PRO A 41 -6.34 -4.37 -9.21
N GLU A 42 -5.46 -4.66 -8.23
CA GLU A 42 -5.84 -5.05 -6.87
C GLU A 42 -5.49 -3.97 -5.82
N GLY A 43 -5.11 -2.77 -6.25
CA GLY A 43 -4.61 -1.69 -5.39
C GLY A 43 -3.12 -1.79 -5.05
N THR A 44 -2.71 -1.03 -4.02
CA THR A 44 -1.31 -0.81 -3.62
C THR A 44 -1.00 -1.26 -2.19
N THR A 45 -1.92 -2.00 -1.56
CA THR A 45 -1.72 -2.51 -0.20
C THR A 45 -0.71 -3.65 -0.14
N TYR A 46 -0.16 -3.88 1.05
CA TYR A 46 0.88 -4.89 1.30
C TYR A 46 0.51 -6.26 0.70
N GLY A 47 1.43 -6.81 -0.09
CA GLY A 47 1.27 -8.10 -0.77
C GLY A 47 0.56 -8.03 -2.13
N LYS A 48 -0.01 -6.88 -2.51
CA LYS A 48 -0.57 -6.68 -3.86
C LYS A 48 0.52 -6.50 -4.90
N LYS A 49 0.19 -6.90 -6.14
CA LYS A 49 1.09 -6.80 -7.29
C LYS A 49 0.68 -5.64 -8.18
N SER A 50 1.66 -4.94 -8.69
CA SER A 50 1.51 -3.86 -9.65
C SER A 50 2.36 -4.16 -10.87
N THR A 51 1.88 -3.77 -12.04
CA THR A 51 2.64 -3.90 -13.28
C THR A 51 2.93 -2.52 -13.83
N PHE A 52 3.99 -2.43 -14.63
CA PHE A 52 4.32 -1.21 -15.34
C PHE A 52 4.76 -1.54 -16.76
N GLN A 53 4.48 -0.62 -17.68
CA GLN A 53 4.86 -0.73 -19.09
C GLN A 53 5.48 0.59 -19.52
N CYS A 54 6.69 0.54 -20.09
CA CYS A 54 7.33 1.73 -20.66
C CYS A 54 6.44 2.29 -21.78
N LYS A 55 6.28 3.62 -21.80
CA LYS A 55 5.59 4.30 -22.89
C LYS A 55 6.51 4.37 -24.08
N GLU A 56 6.00 4.06 -25.26
CA GLU A 56 6.75 4.25 -26.50
C GLU A 56 7.28 5.71 -26.59
N PRO A 57 8.54 5.91 -27.01
CA PRO A 57 9.50 4.92 -27.52
C PRO A 57 10.42 4.27 -26.44
N ALA A 58 10.17 4.47 -25.15
CA ALA A 58 11.00 3.90 -24.09
C ALA A 58 10.81 2.37 -23.98
N GLN A 59 11.89 1.66 -23.64
CA GLN A 59 11.93 0.20 -23.55
C GLN A 59 12.52 -0.23 -22.20
N LEU A 60 12.06 -1.37 -21.69
CA LEU A 60 12.64 -2.04 -20.53
C LEU A 60 13.96 -2.70 -20.95
N VAL A 61 15.06 -2.40 -20.26
CA VAL A 61 16.40 -2.99 -20.51
C VAL A 61 16.81 -3.96 -19.42
#